data_AF-A0A7C4X5V4-F1
#
_entry.id   AF-A0A7C4X5V4-F1
#
_cell.length_a   1.000
_cell.length_b   1.000
_cell.length_c   1.000
_cell.angle_alpha   90.00
_cell.angle_beta   90.00
_cell.angle_gamma   90.00
#
_symmetry.space_group_name_H-M   'P 1'
#
loop_
_entity.id
_entity.type
_entity.pdbx_description
1 polymer ?
#
loop_
_entity_poly.entity_id
_entity_poly.type
_entity_poly.pdbx_seq_one_letter_code
_entity_poly.pdbx_strand_id
1 'polypeptide(L)'
;MKTIVSLSMNPCIDKSAAVERVIVERKLYCKTPVYEPGGGGINVSRAIKKLGGESTLLYPSGGMSGRLLNDLLEEERIGHKPIHIKGTIRENVIIFEETTSLQYRFGMPGPVLTENEWQGCLDELSDSDPKPDYIVASGSLPSGVPVDFYARVAKIGNKMGAKVIVDAPSENLKSALQEGVYLIKPNIREFRELFDEEIMEESHIREKAGMIVENGQCQVVVISLGAGGVIVAAKDAVKHIIPPAVPVISKVGAGDSMVAGIVLSLARGMPIFEAVRFGVAAGTAAVMTPGTELCRKEDTQRLYNEMFSDSA
;
A
#
# COMPACT_ATOMS: atom_id res chain seq x y z
N MET A 1 -12.29 -17.88 6.63
CA MET A 1 -11.29 -17.22 5.75
C MET A 1 -10.19 -16.71 6.66
N LYS A 2 -8.93 -16.67 6.21
CA LYS A 2 -7.84 -16.15 7.04
C LYS A 2 -8.06 -14.66 7.35
N THR A 3 -7.75 -14.25 8.57
CA THR A 3 -7.96 -12.89 9.06
C THR A 3 -6.86 -11.96 8.56
N ILE A 4 -7.24 -10.83 7.99
CA ILE A 4 -6.32 -9.78 7.53
C ILE A 4 -6.53 -8.52 8.36
N VAL A 5 -5.47 -8.03 8.98
CA VAL A 5 -5.42 -6.70 9.61
C VAL A 5 -4.55 -5.78 8.77
N SER A 6 -5.02 -4.58 8.49
CA SER A 6 -4.23 -3.54 7.83
C SER A 6 -3.99 -2.38 8.78
N LEU A 7 -2.80 -1.78 8.74
CA LEU A 7 -2.38 -0.69 9.58
C LEU A 7 -1.88 0.47 8.72
N SER A 8 -2.43 1.68 8.95
CA SER A 8 -1.97 2.91 8.31
C SER A 8 -1.67 3.97 9.37
N MET A 9 -0.39 4.37 9.50
CA MET A 9 0.03 5.32 10.55
C MET A 9 -0.09 6.79 10.14
N ASN A 10 -0.18 7.09 8.84
CA ASN A 10 -0.28 8.47 8.34
C ASN A 10 -1.50 8.65 7.40
N PRO A 11 -2.72 8.41 7.92
CA PRO A 11 -3.94 8.49 7.14
C PRO A 11 -4.25 9.92 6.70
N CYS A 12 -5.04 10.05 5.65
CA CYS A 12 -5.42 11.33 5.10
C CYS A 12 -6.82 11.31 4.46
N ILE A 13 -7.34 12.51 4.21
CA ILE A 13 -8.40 12.72 3.24
C ILE A 13 -7.75 13.17 1.93
N ASP A 14 -7.95 12.41 0.86
CA ASP A 14 -7.56 12.83 -0.48
C ASP A 14 -8.68 13.68 -1.07
N LYS A 15 -8.40 14.97 -1.28
CA LYS A 15 -9.32 15.93 -1.86
C LYS A 15 -8.99 16.13 -3.34
N SER A 16 -9.78 15.51 -4.20
CA SER A 16 -9.57 15.51 -5.65
C SER A 16 -10.53 16.47 -6.33
N ALA A 17 -10.03 17.33 -7.21
CA ALA A 17 -10.86 18.19 -8.06
C ALA A 17 -10.27 18.31 -9.47
N ALA A 18 -11.05 18.85 -10.40
CA ALA A 18 -10.60 19.13 -11.76
C ALA A 18 -10.65 20.62 -12.06
N VAL A 19 -9.72 21.07 -12.91
CA VAL A 19 -9.65 22.44 -13.43
C VAL A 19 -9.27 22.40 -14.90
N GLU A 20 -9.76 23.34 -15.69
CA GLU A 20 -9.44 23.41 -17.12
C GLU A 20 -7.92 23.50 -17.35
N ARG A 21 -7.25 24.42 -16.63
CA ARG A 21 -5.80 24.63 -16.69
C ARG A 21 -5.24 25.17 -15.38
N VAL A 22 -4.06 24.69 -14.97
CA VAL A 22 -3.30 25.21 -13.84
C VAL A 22 -2.39 26.34 -14.33
N ILE A 23 -2.68 27.56 -13.88
CA ILE A 23 -1.94 28.76 -14.27
C ILE A 23 -1.42 29.47 -13.01
N VAL A 24 -0.11 29.67 -12.97
CA VAL A 24 0.59 30.37 -11.88
C VAL A 24 0.03 31.79 -11.71
N GLU A 25 -0.06 32.25 -10.45
CA GLU A 25 -0.55 33.58 -10.06
C GLU A 25 -2.00 33.93 -10.46
N ARG A 26 -2.79 32.95 -10.93
CA ARG A 26 -4.22 33.14 -11.21
C ARG A 26 -5.09 32.45 -10.18
N LYS A 27 -6.21 33.09 -9.81
CA LYS A 27 -7.29 32.42 -9.09
C LYS A 27 -7.99 31.45 -10.05
N LEU A 28 -7.87 30.16 -9.76
CA LEU A 28 -8.48 29.10 -10.53
C LEU A 28 -9.78 28.64 -9.87
N TYR A 29 -10.81 28.37 -10.67
CA TYR A 29 -12.09 27.84 -10.20
C TYR A 29 -12.16 26.36 -10.51
N CYS A 30 -12.03 25.53 -9.48
CA CYS A 30 -12.13 24.08 -9.63
C CYS A 30 -13.59 23.62 -9.69
N LYS A 31 -13.81 22.47 -10.30
CA LYS A 31 -15.07 21.70 -10.17
C LYS A 31 -15.27 21.23 -8.72
N THR A 32 -16.48 20.78 -8.41
CA THR A 32 -16.81 20.22 -7.09
C THR A 32 -15.80 19.15 -6.68
N PRO A 33 -15.15 19.28 -5.51
CA PRO A 33 -14.19 18.30 -5.06
C PRO A 33 -14.88 16.99 -4.64
N VAL A 34 -14.18 15.89 -4.86
CA VAL A 34 -14.46 14.56 -4.30
C VAL A 34 -13.50 14.34 -3.14
N TYR A 35 -14.01 13.73 -2.06
CA TYR A 35 -13.26 13.39 -0.87
C TYR A 35 -13.16 11.87 -0.77
N GLU A 36 -11.95 11.34 -0.64
CA GLU A 36 -11.71 9.91 -0.60
C GLU A 36 -10.84 9.55 0.61
N PRO A 37 -11.06 8.39 1.25
CA PRO A 37 -10.13 7.88 2.25
C PRO A 37 -8.77 7.60 1.63
N GLY A 38 -7.69 8.15 2.22
CA GLY A 38 -6.34 7.99 1.72
C GLY A 38 -5.35 7.53 2.79
N GLY A 39 -4.27 6.88 2.34
CA GLY A 39 -3.23 6.28 3.17
C GLY A 39 -2.96 4.83 2.72
N GLY A 40 -1.73 4.35 2.85
CA GLY A 40 -1.32 3.04 2.30
C GLY A 40 -2.20 1.89 2.80
N GLY A 41 -2.23 1.64 4.11
CA GLY A 41 -3.11 0.62 4.72
C GLY A 41 -4.61 0.86 4.51
N ILE A 42 -5.04 2.13 4.40
CA ILE A 42 -6.43 2.47 4.06
C ILE A 42 -6.77 1.99 2.65
N ASN A 43 -5.95 2.34 1.66
CA ASN A 43 -6.12 1.92 0.28
C ASN A 43 -6.01 0.40 0.12
N VAL A 44 -5.11 -0.26 0.85
CA VAL A 44 -5.06 -1.73 0.89
C VAL A 44 -6.40 -2.31 1.33
N SER A 45 -6.99 -1.81 2.42
CA SER A 45 -8.27 -2.31 2.94
C SER A 45 -9.42 -2.07 1.95
N ARG A 46 -9.46 -0.88 1.33
CA ARG A 46 -10.43 -0.54 0.28
C ARG A 46 -10.28 -1.45 -0.95
N ALA A 47 -9.06 -1.70 -1.41
CA ALA A 47 -8.80 -2.61 -2.53
C ALA A 47 -9.17 -4.06 -2.18
N ILE A 48 -8.87 -4.54 -0.97
CA ILE A 48 -9.32 -5.86 -0.50
C ILE A 48 -10.85 -5.96 -0.60
N LYS A 49 -11.58 -4.95 -0.12
CA LYS A 49 -13.05 -4.90 -0.21
C LYS A 49 -13.53 -4.96 -1.66
N LYS A 50 -12.96 -4.15 -2.56
CA LYS A 50 -13.30 -4.14 -4.00
C LYS A 50 -13.05 -5.50 -4.66
N LEU A 51 -12.01 -6.22 -4.25
CA LEU A 51 -11.68 -7.57 -4.73
C LEU A 51 -12.55 -8.69 -4.09
N GLY A 52 -13.52 -8.32 -3.25
CA GLY A 52 -14.44 -9.24 -2.58
C GLY A 52 -13.80 -9.97 -1.40
N GLY A 53 -12.86 -9.34 -0.71
CA GLY A 53 -12.30 -9.78 0.57
C GLY A 53 -12.75 -8.91 1.73
N GLU A 54 -12.25 -9.22 2.92
CA GLU A 54 -12.48 -8.45 4.13
C GLU A 54 -11.16 -8.25 4.89
N SER A 55 -11.02 -7.11 5.55
CA SER A 55 -9.90 -6.78 6.43
C SER A 55 -10.40 -5.90 7.57
N THR A 56 -9.69 -5.94 8.70
CA THR A 56 -9.86 -4.95 9.78
C THR A 56 -8.77 -3.89 9.66
N LEU A 57 -9.14 -2.63 9.49
CA LEU A 57 -8.24 -1.50 9.34
C LEU A 57 -7.99 -0.80 10.68
N LEU A 58 -6.73 -0.64 11.07
CA LEU A 58 -6.27 0.13 12.23
C LEU A 58 -5.56 1.41 11.76
N TYR A 59 -5.86 2.55 12.37
CA TYR A 59 -5.26 3.84 11.99
C TYR A 59 -5.51 4.92 13.05
N PRO A 60 -4.60 5.90 13.22
CA PRO A 60 -4.84 7.04 14.08
C PRO A 60 -5.86 8.00 13.44
N SER A 61 -6.82 8.50 14.20
CA SER A 61 -7.87 9.40 13.72
C SER A 61 -8.10 10.54 14.71
N GLY A 62 -8.03 11.77 14.20
CA GLY A 62 -8.21 12.98 15.00
C GLY A 62 -8.63 14.19 14.18
N GLY A 63 -9.21 15.18 14.88
CA GLY A 63 -9.76 16.39 14.27
C GLY A 63 -11.02 16.17 13.43
N MET A 64 -11.40 17.18 12.65
CA MET A 64 -12.57 17.11 11.75
C MET A 64 -12.33 16.14 10.58
N SER A 65 -11.15 16.18 9.97
CA SER A 65 -10.79 15.31 8.86
C SER A 65 -10.78 13.83 9.28
N GLY A 66 -10.45 13.53 10.56
CA GLY A 66 -10.56 12.17 11.10
C GLY A 66 -12.00 11.66 11.20
N ARG A 67 -12.96 12.54 11.54
CA ARG A 67 -14.39 12.19 11.52
C ARG A 67 -14.87 11.92 10.10
N LEU A 68 -14.55 12.81 9.16
CA LEU A 68 -14.86 12.62 7.75
C LEU A 68 -14.28 11.30 7.20
N LEU A 69 -13.06 10.95 7.61
CA LEU A 69 -12.43 9.69 7.21
C LEU A 69 -13.25 8.48 7.68
N ASN A 70 -13.72 8.51 8.94
CA ASN A 70 -14.55 7.44 9.48
C ASN A 70 -15.86 7.32 8.70
N ASP A 71 -16.55 8.45 8.46
CA ASP A 71 -17.83 8.46 7.72
C ASP A 71 -17.66 7.85 6.32
N LEU A 72 -16.61 8.23 5.59
CA LEU A 72 -16.31 7.70 4.25
C LEU A 72 -15.96 6.19 4.28
N LEU A 73 -15.25 5.72 5.31
CA LEU A 73 -14.94 4.29 5.47
C LEU A 73 -16.19 3.46 5.80
N GLU A 74 -17.12 4.01 6.59
CA GLU A 74 -18.41 3.41 6.88
C GLU A 74 -19.30 3.33 5.63
N GLU A 75 -19.33 4.38 4.81
CA GLU A 75 -20.02 4.40 3.50
C GLU A 75 -19.49 3.30 2.57
N GLU A 76 -18.18 3.07 2.56
CA GLU A 76 -17.53 1.99 1.81
C GLU A 76 -17.65 0.60 2.48
N ARG A 77 -18.25 0.53 3.68
CA ARG A 77 -18.44 -0.70 4.47
C ARG A 77 -17.12 -1.42 4.75
N ILE A 78 -16.09 -0.65 5.07
CA ILE A 78 -14.79 -1.16 5.52
C ILE A 78 -14.87 -1.49 7.01
N GLY A 79 -14.38 -2.67 7.42
CA GLY A 79 -14.22 -2.96 8.84
C GLY A 79 -13.03 -2.18 9.38
N HIS A 80 -13.23 -1.29 10.35
CA HIS A 80 -12.17 -0.40 10.82
C HIS A 80 -12.26 -0.11 12.32
N LYS A 81 -11.11 0.22 12.93
CA LYS A 81 -10.97 0.64 14.32
C LYS A 81 -10.07 1.88 14.38
N PRO A 82 -10.65 3.08 14.54
CA PRO A 82 -9.87 4.30 14.66
C PRO A 82 -9.24 4.41 16.06
N ILE A 83 -7.95 4.70 16.12
CA ILE A 83 -7.23 5.03 17.36
C ILE A 83 -7.26 6.54 17.53
N HIS A 84 -7.85 7.03 18.62
CA HIS A 84 -7.99 8.46 18.83
C HIS A 84 -6.63 9.14 19.00
N ILE A 85 -6.41 10.24 18.27
CA ILE A 85 -5.27 11.14 18.45
C ILE A 85 -5.75 12.59 18.63
N LYS A 86 -4.94 13.41 19.30
CA LYS A 86 -5.19 14.83 19.51
C LYS A 86 -5.00 15.64 18.22
N GLY A 87 -4.01 15.28 17.42
CA GLY A 87 -3.69 15.95 16.16
C GLY A 87 -4.76 15.73 15.09
N THR A 88 -4.93 16.69 14.18
CA THR A 88 -5.82 16.53 13.02
C THR A 88 -5.08 15.75 11.92
N ILE A 89 -5.70 14.71 11.37
CA ILE A 89 -5.12 14.00 10.21
C ILE A 89 -5.03 14.95 9.01
N ARG A 90 -4.06 14.70 8.13
CA ARG A 90 -3.79 15.59 7.00
C ARG A 90 -4.84 15.47 5.90
N GLU A 91 -4.86 16.46 5.03
CA GLU A 91 -5.58 16.41 3.75
C GLU A 91 -4.56 16.56 2.63
N ASN A 92 -4.65 15.72 1.60
CA ASN A 92 -3.90 15.93 0.38
C ASN A 92 -4.80 16.61 -0.65
N VAL A 93 -4.21 17.36 -1.57
CA VAL A 93 -4.93 17.98 -2.67
C VAL A 93 -4.46 17.39 -3.99
N ILE A 94 -5.39 16.90 -4.79
CA ILE A 94 -5.13 16.37 -6.12
C ILE A 94 -5.93 17.19 -7.12
N ILE A 95 -5.23 17.83 -8.07
CA ILE A 95 -5.84 18.63 -9.13
C ILE A 95 -5.58 17.94 -10.46
N PHE A 96 -6.64 17.49 -11.11
CA PHE A 96 -6.60 17.04 -12.50
C PHE A 96 -6.73 18.25 -13.43
N GLU A 97 -5.75 18.43 -14.29
CA GLU A 97 -5.77 19.46 -15.32
C GLU A 97 -6.33 18.90 -16.62
N GLU A 98 -7.50 19.38 -17.04
CA GLU A 98 -8.23 18.80 -18.17
C GLU A 98 -7.51 19.01 -19.51
N THR A 99 -6.88 20.16 -19.71
CA THR A 99 -6.21 20.50 -20.98
C THR A 99 -5.04 19.58 -21.29
N THR A 100 -4.23 19.22 -20.28
CA THR A 100 -3.05 18.35 -20.46
C THR A 100 -3.30 16.91 -20.03
N SER A 101 -4.43 16.63 -19.38
CA SER A 101 -4.70 15.35 -18.73
C SER A 101 -3.64 14.95 -17.68
N LEU A 102 -2.95 15.94 -17.10
CA LEU A 102 -1.96 15.72 -16.05
C LEU A 102 -2.58 15.91 -14.66
N GLN A 103 -1.92 15.34 -13.66
CA GLN A 103 -2.32 15.46 -12.26
C GLN A 103 -1.25 16.19 -11.45
N TYR A 104 -1.68 17.13 -10.62
CA TYR A 104 -0.87 17.79 -9.61
C TYR A 104 -1.26 17.23 -8.24
N ARG A 105 -0.28 16.68 -7.51
CA ARG A 105 -0.51 15.99 -6.23
C ARG A 105 0.28 16.70 -5.13
N PHE A 106 -0.44 17.30 -4.20
CA PHE A 106 0.11 18.00 -3.06
C PHE A 106 -0.09 17.12 -1.83
N GLY A 107 1.00 16.54 -1.32
CA GLY A 107 1.01 15.74 -0.11
C GLY A 107 1.36 16.61 1.09
N MET A 108 0.48 16.69 2.08
CA MET A 108 0.71 17.47 3.28
C MET A 108 1.40 16.61 4.34
N PRO A 109 2.15 17.17 5.29
CA PRO A 109 2.67 16.40 6.42
C PRO A 109 1.51 15.93 7.31
N GLY A 110 1.68 14.74 7.91
CA GLY A 110 0.76 14.24 8.93
C GLY A 110 0.86 14.99 10.25
N PRO A 111 -0.05 14.72 11.21
CA PRO A 111 0.09 15.24 12.57
C PRO A 111 1.36 14.70 13.26
N VAL A 112 1.81 15.39 14.31
CA VAL A 112 2.83 14.82 15.21
C VAL A 112 2.13 13.88 16.19
N LEU A 113 2.52 12.62 16.22
CA LEU A 113 2.02 11.65 17.20
C LEU A 113 2.93 11.61 18.43
N THR A 114 2.33 11.63 19.60
CA THR A 114 2.99 11.36 20.88
C THR A 114 3.27 9.87 21.05
N GLU A 115 4.17 9.54 21.97
CA GLU A 115 4.47 8.15 22.33
C GLU A 115 3.23 7.34 22.68
N ASN A 116 2.38 7.88 23.56
CA ASN A 116 1.14 7.22 23.95
C ASN A 116 0.21 6.95 22.75
N GLU A 117 0.13 7.86 21.78
CA GLU A 117 -0.75 7.73 20.61
C GLU A 117 -0.26 6.65 19.63
N TRP A 118 1.04 6.65 19.29
CA TRP A 118 1.55 5.62 18.39
C TRP A 118 1.69 4.26 19.07
N GLN A 119 1.96 4.23 20.38
CA GLN A 119 1.99 3.00 21.16
C GLN A 119 0.59 2.38 21.26
N GLY A 120 -0.46 3.21 21.42
CA GLY A 120 -1.86 2.75 21.37
C GLY A 120 -2.24 2.07 20.05
N CYS A 121 -1.61 2.42 18.93
CA CYS A 121 -1.80 1.70 17.66
C CYS A 121 -1.18 0.29 17.67
N LEU A 122 -0.05 0.12 18.36
CA LEU A 122 0.60 -1.18 18.55
C LEU A 122 -0.17 -2.04 19.55
N ASP A 123 -0.76 -1.42 20.57
CA ASP A 123 -1.58 -2.09 21.58
C ASP A 123 -2.85 -2.64 20.93
N GLU A 124 -3.58 -1.84 20.13
CA GLU A 124 -4.77 -2.30 19.39
C GLU A 124 -4.44 -3.44 18.40
N LEU A 125 -3.26 -3.40 17.77
CA LEU A 125 -2.79 -4.50 16.92
C LEU A 125 -2.52 -5.77 17.75
N SER A 126 -1.88 -5.62 18.91
CA SER A 126 -1.54 -6.74 19.80
C SER A 126 -2.80 -7.39 20.40
N ASP A 127 -3.82 -6.57 20.67
CA ASP A 127 -5.10 -6.98 21.25
C ASP A 127 -6.14 -7.38 20.18
N SER A 128 -5.74 -7.48 18.92
CA SER A 128 -6.62 -7.87 17.83
C SER A 128 -7.19 -9.27 18.02
N ASP A 129 -8.53 -9.35 18.07
CA ASP A 129 -9.31 -10.59 18.17
C ASP A 129 -10.36 -10.62 17.03
N PRO A 130 -10.38 -11.68 16.18
CA PRO A 130 -9.45 -12.81 16.16
C PRO A 130 -8.02 -12.39 15.82
N LYS A 131 -7.04 -13.16 16.31
CA LYS A 131 -5.63 -12.96 15.93
C LYS A 131 -5.47 -12.96 14.40
N PRO A 132 -4.72 -12.01 13.82
CA PRO A 132 -4.54 -11.94 12.39
C PRO A 132 -3.67 -13.09 11.87
N ASP A 133 -4.05 -13.66 10.73
CA ASP A 133 -3.17 -14.51 9.93
C ASP A 133 -2.18 -13.66 9.12
N TYR A 134 -2.62 -12.46 8.71
CA TYR A 134 -1.84 -11.50 7.93
C TYR A 134 -1.97 -10.10 8.53
N ILE A 135 -0.83 -9.40 8.64
CA ILE A 135 -0.77 -7.99 9.00
C ILE A 135 -0.16 -7.23 7.84
N VAL A 136 -0.83 -6.19 7.37
CA VAL A 136 -0.32 -5.30 6.32
C VAL A 136 -0.03 -3.93 6.91
N ALA A 137 1.23 -3.62 7.13
CA ALA A 137 1.67 -2.30 7.57
C ALA A 137 2.11 -1.49 6.35
N SER A 138 1.34 -0.44 6.00
CA SER A 138 1.55 0.28 4.75
C SER A 138 1.41 1.79 4.87
N GLY A 139 2.36 2.50 4.25
CA GLY A 139 2.44 3.94 4.16
C GLY A 139 3.64 4.53 4.93
N SER A 140 3.79 5.85 4.83
CA SER A 140 4.82 6.57 5.60
C SER A 140 4.44 6.70 7.06
N LEU A 141 5.44 6.90 7.92
CA LEU A 141 5.23 7.24 9.32
C LEU A 141 5.04 8.76 9.48
N PRO A 142 4.10 9.23 10.31
CA PRO A 142 3.99 10.64 10.64
C PRO A 142 5.11 11.05 11.62
N SER A 143 5.29 12.36 11.80
CA SER A 143 6.29 12.89 12.74
C SER A 143 6.02 12.42 14.18
N GLY A 144 7.08 12.18 14.94
CA GLY A 144 7.01 11.69 16.33
C GLY A 144 6.93 10.17 16.46
N VAL A 145 6.65 9.44 15.37
CA VAL A 145 6.69 7.98 15.34
C VAL A 145 8.14 7.51 15.06
N PRO A 146 8.67 6.54 15.82
CA PRO A 146 10.04 6.10 15.64
C PRO A 146 10.22 5.35 14.31
N VAL A 147 11.39 5.49 13.68
CA VAL A 147 11.71 4.86 12.38
C VAL A 147 11.67 3.34 12.40
N ASP A 148 11.78 2.74 13.59
CA ASP A 148 11.70 1.29 13.84
C ASP A 148 10.26 0.78 14.04
N PHE A 149 9.24 1.62 13.88
CA PHE A 149 7.85 1.27 14.17
C PHE A 149 7.39 0.01 13.42
N TYR A 150 7.72 -0.13 12.14
CA TYR A 150 7.35 -1.35 11.39
C TYR A 150 8.15 -2.60 11.82
N ALA A 151 9.33 -2.43 12.42
CA ALA A 151 10.02 -3.53 13.10
C ALA A 151 9.25 -3.96 14.36
N ARG A 152 8.69 -3.01 15.12
CA ARG A 152 7.83 -3.31 16.28
C ARG A 152 6.55 -4.04 15.85
N VAL A 153 5.96 -3.64 14.72
CA VAL A 153 4.83 -4.36 14.11
C VAL A 153 5.23 -5.78 13.70
N ALA A 154 6.39 -5.95 13.06
CA ALA A 154 6.92 -7.26 12.69
C ALA A 154 7.08 -8.17 13.93
N LYS A 155 7.66 -7.64 15.00
CA LYS A 155 7.83 -8.33 16.28
C LYS A 155 6.50 -8.80 16.89
N ILE A 156 5.48 -7.94 16.89
CA ILE A 156 4.13 -8.29 17.38
C ILE A 156 3.54 -9.40 16.51
N GLY A 157 3.54 -9.21 15.19
CA GLY A 157 2.99 -10.18 14.25
C GLY A 157 3.67 -11.55 14.35
N ASN A 158 5.00 -11.59 14.42
CA ASN A 158 5.77 -12.81 14.59
C ASN A 158 5.41 -13.54 15.89
N LYS A 159 5.22 -12.83 17.01
CA LYS A 159 4.74 -13.42 18.28
C LYS A 159 3.33 -13.98 18.17
N MET A 160 2.47 -13.39 17.33
CA MET A 160 1.12 -13.86 17.07
C MET A 160 1.08 -15.03 16.07
N GLY A 161 2.19 -15.33 15.39
CA GLY A 161 2.23 -16.28 14.27
C GLY A 161 1.67 -15.71 12.96
N ALA A 162 1.45 -14.40 12.89
CA ALA A 162 0.95 -13.70 11.70
C ALA A 162 2.06 -13.51 10.66
N LYS A 163 1.67 -13.54 9.38
CA LYS A 163 2.55 -13.14 8.28
C LYS A 163 2.50 -11.62 8.12
N VAL A 164 3.63 -10.95 8.38
CA VAL A 164 3.72 -9.48 8.32
C VAL A 164 4.20 -9.03 6.94
N ILE A 165 3.40 -8.18 6.30
CA ILE A 165 3.70 -7.50 5.04
C ILE A 165 4.00 -6.03 5.33
N VAL A 166 5.11 -5.52 4.80
CA VAL A 166 5.49 -4.11 4.92
C VAL A 166 5.62 -3.47 3.55
N ASP A 167 4.87 -2.39 3.33
CA ASP A 167 4.95 -1.54 2.14
C ASP A 167 5.13 -0.08 2.56
N ALA A 168 6.40 0.33 2.66
CA ALA A 168 6.80 1.57 3.28
C ALA A 168 8.04 2.16 2.61
N PRO A 169 8.32 3.45 2.81
CA PRO A 169 9.58 4.07 2.42
C PRO A 169 10.81 3.31 2.94
N SER A 170 11.92 3.44 2.20
CA SER A 170 13.15 2.66 2.41
C SER A 170 13.74 2.79 3.81
N GLU A 171 13.63 3.97 4.43
CA GLU A 171 14.11 4.25 5.79
C GLU A 171 13.41 3.41 6.86
N ASN A 172 12.18 2.95 6.60
CA ASN A 172 11.41 2.13 7.54
C ASN A 172 11.53 0.62 7.25
N LEU A 173 12.01 0.26 6.06
CA LEU A 173 12.17 -1.13 5.64
C LEU A 173 13.44 -1.77 6.25
N LYS A 174 14.53 -1.00 6.41
CA LYS A 174 15.81 -1.52 6.94
C LYS A 174 15.62 -2.18 8.33
N SER A 175 14.93 -1.52 9.24
CA SER A 175 14.66 -2.03 10.59
C SER A 175 13.66 -3.20 10.60
N ALA A 176 12.62 -3.15 9.76
CA ALA A 176 11.67 -4.25 9.62
C ALA A 176 12.33 -5.54 9.11
N LEU A 177 13.26 -5.43 8.14
CA LEU A 177 14.04 -6.56 7.64
C LEU A 177 14.96 -7.18 8.70
N GLN A 178 15.47 -6.40 9.64
CA GLN A 178 16.29 -6.91 10.75
C GLN A 178 15.47 -7.73 11.75
N GLU A 179 14.20 -7.38 11.99
CA GLU A 179 13.31 -8.16 12.85
C GLU A 179 12.78 -9.43 12.15
N GLY A 180 12.73 -9.42 10.82
CA GLY A 180 12.21 -10.51 10.01
C GLY A 180 10.73 -10.34 9.68
N VAL A 181 10.42 -10.27 8.38
CA VAL A 181 9.05 -10.08 7.87
C VAL A 181 8.69 -11.17 6.86
N TYR A 182 7.39 -11.31 6.57
CA TYR A 182 6.96 -12.27 5.56
C TYR A 182 7.16 -11.74 4.14
N LEU A 183 6.73 -10.49 3.88
CA LEU A 183 6.83 -9.88 2.56
C LEU A 183 7.17 -8.39 2.66
N ILE A 184 8.05 -7.92 1.78
CA ILE A 184 8.19 -6.48 1.51
C ILE A 184 7.85 -6.17 0.05
N LYS A 185 7.26 -5.00 -0.20
CA LYS A 185 6.96 -4.53 -1.56
C LYS A 185 7.60 -3.17 -1.89
N PRO A 186 8.93 -3.02 -1.92
CA PRO A 186 9.51 -1.75 -2.36
C PRO A 186 9.25 -1.53 -3.85
N ASN A 187 9.12 -0.27 -4.26
CA ASN A 187 9.36 0.08 -5.66
C ASN A 187 10.87 0.09 -5.97
N ILE A 188 11.25 0.15 -7.25
CA ILE A 188 12.67 0.08 -7.63
C ILE A 188 13.56 1.17 -7.00
N ARG A 189 13.01 2.36 -6.76
CA ARG A 189 13.74 3.46 -6.13
C ARG A 189 13.94 3.18 -4.63
N GLU A 190 12.89 2.76 -3.93
CA GLU A 190 12.98 2.38 -2.51
C GLU A 190 13.94 1.20 -2.33
N PHE A 191 13.92 0.22 -3.24
CA PHE A 191 14.83 -0.91 -3.20
C PHE A 191 16.30 -0.49 -3.40
N ARG A 192 16.54 0.50 -4.25
CA ARG A 192 17.86 1.12 -4.46
C ARG A 192 18.39 1.81 -3.21
N GLU A 193 17.54 2.60 -2.58
CA GLU A 193 17.84 3.31 -1.33
C GLU A 193 18.14 2.35 -0.15
N LEU A 194 17.63 1.11 -0.17
CA LEU A 194 18.01 0.10 0.84
C LEU A 194 19.50 -0.23 0.85
N PHE A 195 20.16 -0.13 -0.30
CA PHE A 195 21.58 -0.47 -0.48
C PHE A 195 22.45 0.76 -0.72
N ASP A 196 21.89 1.97 -0.55
CA ASP A 196 22.59 3.24 -0.79
C ASP A 196 23.20 3.30 -2.21
N GLU A 197 22.51 2.73 -3.20
CA GLU A 197 22.93 2.65 -4.61
C GLU A 197 21.91 3.29 -5.54
N GLU A 198 22.30 4.29 -6.35
CA GLU A 198 21.38 5.02 -7.22
C GLU A 198 20.98 4.25 -8.51
N ILE A 199 21.87 3.40 -9.01
CA ILE A 199 21.68 2.63 -10.24
C ILE A 199 22.04 1.19 -9.96
N MET A 200 21.11 0.29 -10.30
CA MET A 200 21.35 -1.14 -10.30
C MET A 200 20.80 -1.72 -11.60
N GLU A 201 21.59 -2.59 -12.21
CA GLU A 201 21.15 -3.48 -13.29
C GLU A 201 20.18 -4.54 -12.75
N GLU A 202 19.36 -5.11 -13.63
CA GLU A 202 18.36 -6.11 -13.25
C GLU A 202 18.97 -7.35 -12.59
N SER A 203 20.13 -7.79 -13.06
CA SER A 203 20.93 -8.88 -12.47
C SER A 203 21.24 -8.63 -11.00
N HIS A 204 21.77 -7.45 -10.66
CA HIS A 204 22.08 -7.05 -9.29
C HIS A 204 20.82 -6.91 -8.43
N ILE A 205 19.71 -6.43 -9.00
CA ILE A 205 18.43 -6.36 -8.30
C ILE A 205 17.96 -7.76 -7.89
N ARG A 206 18.03 -8.72 -8.83
CA ARG A 206 17.64 -10.12 -8.58
C ARG A 206 18.54 -10.78 -7.53
N GLU A 207 19.85 -10.58 -7.64
CA GLU A 207 20.84 -11.11 -6.68
C GLU A 207 20.56 -10.59 -5.27
N LYS A 208 20.46 -9.27 -5.09
CA LYS A 208 20.20 -8.66 -3.78
C LYS A 208 18.86 -9.05 -3.19
N ALA A 209 17.82 -9.16 -4.02
CA ALA A 209 16.51 -9.64 -3.57
C ALA A 209 16.59 -11.09 -3.09
N GLY A 210 17.36 -11.94 -3.80
CA GLY A 210 17.66 -13.31 -3.39
C GLY A 210 18.40 -13.36 -2.06
N MET A 211 19.44 -12.54 -1.88
CA MET A 211 20.21 -12.48 -0.63
C MET A 211 19.36 -12.12 0.59
N ILE A 212 18.42 -11.16 0.47
CA ILE A 212 17.49 -10.83 1.56
C ILE A 212 16.70 -12.08 2.00
N VAL A 213 16.28 -12.90 1.04
CA VAL A 213 15.52 -14.14 1.30
C VAL A 213 16.42 -15.23 1.88
N GLU A 214 17.60 -15.44 1.33
CA GLU A 214 18.58 -16.43 1.79
C GLU A 214 19.06 -16.16 3.22
N ASN A 215 19.23 -14.88 3.57
CA ASN A 215 19.58 -14.43 4.92
C ASN A 215 18.43 -14.55 5.93
N GLY A 216 17.23 -14.93 5.50
CA GLY A 216 16.05 -15.09 6.37
C GLY A 216 15.44 -13.77 6.86
N GLN A 217 15.85 -12.63 6.30
CA GLN A 217 15.32 -11.30 6.67
C GLN A 217 13.89 -11.09 6.15
N CYS A 218 13.56 -11.72 5.02
CA CYS A 218 12.23 -11.71 4.46
C CYS A 218 11.95 -13.04 3.76
N GLN A 219 10.70 -13.53 3.76
CA GLN A 219 10.37 -14.73 2.99
C GLN A 219 10.08 -14.42 1.51
N VAL A 220 9.63 -13.19 1.21
CA VAL A 220 9.27 -12.74 -0.13
C VAL A 220 9.62 -11.27 -0.34
N VAL A 221 10.37 -10.96 -1.39
CA VAL A 221 10.64 -9.59 -1.82
C VAL A 221 9.94 -9.36 -3.15
N VAL A 222 9.04 -8.37 -3.23
CA VAL A 222 8.32 -8.01 -4.47
C VAL A 222 8.70 -6.58 -4.89
N ILE A 223 9.53 -6.47 -5.92
CA ILE A 223 10.07 -5.18 -6.39
C ILE A 223 9.26 -4.71 -7.58
N SER A 224 8.52 -3.62 -7.44
CA SER A 224 7.72 -3.08 -8.55
C SER A 224 8.53 -2.18 -9.49
N LEU A 225 8.41 -2.41 -10.79
CA LEU A 225 9.11 -1.74 -11.89
C LEU A 225 8.18 -0.88 -12.76
N GLY A 226 6.98 -0.55 -12.27
CA GLY A 226 5.95 0.15 -13.05
C GLY A 226 5.48 -0.70 -14.22
N ALA A 227 5.55 -0.16 -15.45
CA ALA A 227 5.18 -0.89 -16.67
C ALA A 227 6.05 -2.13 -16.92
N GLY A 228 7.26 -2.18 -16.34
CA GLY A 228 8.12 -3.37 -16.39
C GLY A 228 7.63 -4.53 -15.50
N GLY A 229 6.54 -4.38 -14.76
CA GLY A 229 5.99 -5.43 -13.90
C GLY A 229 6.69 -5.53 -12.55
N VAL A 230 6.97 -6.76 -12.10
CA VAL A 230 7.60 -7.01 -10.79
C VAL A 230 8.70 -8.06 -10.87
N ILE A 231 9.77 -7.85 -10.12
CA ILE A 231 10.72 -8.90 -9.75
C ILE A 231 10.29 -9.44 -8.40
N VAL A 232 10.05 -10.74 -8.30
CA VAL A 232 9.72 -11.43 -7.05
C VAL A 232 10.80 -12.44 -6.70
N ALA A 233 11.41 -12.28 -5.53
CA ALA A 233 12.27 -13.27 -4.92
C ALA A 233 11.50 -13.96 -3.79
N ALA A 234 11.51 -15.29 -3.81
CA ALA A 234 11.02 -16.13 -2.73
C ALA A 234 11.95 -17.35 -2.62
N LYS A 235 11.69 -18.23 -1.64
CA LYS A 235 12.50 -19.44 -1.44
C LYS A 235 12.74 -20.17 -2.78
N ASP A 236 14.01 -20.42 -3.07
CA ASP A 236 14.53 -21.17 -4.23
C ASP A 236 14.28 -20.56 -5.62
N ALA A 237 13.65 -19.37 -5.73
CA ALA A 237 13.37 -18.79 -7.04
C ALA A 237 13.21 -17.26 -7.05
N VAL A 238 13.81 -16.64 -8.08
CA VAL A 238 13.59 -15.26 -8.46
C VAL A 238 12.91 -15.22 -9.83
N LYS A 239 11.72 -14.62 -9.92
CA LYS A 239 10.93 -14.52 -11.16
C LYS A 239 10.66 -13.07 -11.50
N HIS A 240 10.47 -12.82 -12.79
CA HIS A 240 10.00 -11.53 -13.29
C HIS A 240 8.65 -11.76 -13.94
N ILE A 241 7.65 -11.01 -13.47
CA ILE A 241 6.27 -11.10 -13.89
C ILE A 241 5.92 -9.80 -14.59
N ILE A 242 5.61 -9.89 -15.89
CA ILE A 242 5.27 -8.75 -16.74
C ILE A 242 3.73 -8.69 -16.84
N PRO A 243 3.10 -7.53 -16.59
CA PRO A 243 1.65 -7.36 -16.75
C PRO A 243 1.27 -7.23 -18.24
N PRO A 244 0.01 -7.52 -18.59
CA PRO A 244 -0.54 -7.13 -19.88
C PRO A 244 -0.45 -5.61 -20.09
N ALA A 245 -0.24 -5.18 -21.33
CA ALA A 245 -0.21 -3.76 -21.66
C ALA A 245 -1.63 -3.16 -21.60
N VAL A 246 -1.79 -2.07 -20.85
CA VAL A 246 -3.08 -1.37 -20.68
C VAL A 246 -2.92 0.14 -20.83
N PRO A 247 -3.97 0.87 -21.23
CA PRO A 247 -3.99 2.32 -21.15
C PRO A 247 -3.82 2.78 -19.70
N VAL A 248 -2.91 3.73 -19.46
CA VAL A 248 -2.67 4.30 -18.13
C VAL A 248 -3.45 5.60 -17.99
N ILE A 249 -4.38 5.64 -17.06
CA ILE A 249 -5.13 6.85 -16.66
C ILE A 249 -4.50 7.48 -15.42
N SER A 250 -4.20 6.67 -14.41
CA SER A 250 -3.57 7.11 -13.16
C SER A 250 -2.54 6.08 -12.72
N LYS A 251 -1.54 6.47 -11.95
CA LYS A 251 -0.62 5.51 -11.28
C LYS A 251 -0.87 5.41 -9.78
N VAL A 252 -1.81 6.21 -9.27
CA VAL A 252 -2.11 6.30 -7.84
C VAL A 252 -2.81 5.03 -7.39
N GLY A 253 -2.45 4.51 -6.21
CA GLY A 253 -3.09 3.32 -5.65
C GLY A 253 -2.73 2.00 -6.32
N ALA A 254 -1.89 1.99 -7.36
CA ALA A 254 -1.45 0.75 -8.02
C ALA A 254 -0.61 -0.14 -7.09
N GLY A 255 0.27 0.47 -6.29
CA GLY A 255 1.04 -0.25 -5.27
C GLY A 255 0.15 -0.86 -4.19
N ASP A 256 -0.76 -0.07 -3.63
CA ASP A 256 -1.69 -0.51 -2.59
C ASP A 256 -2.62 -1.63 -3.11
N SER A 257 -3.13 -1.48 -4.34
CA SER A 257 -3.96 -2.49 -5.01
C SER A 257 -3.19 -3.78 -5.27
N MET A 258 -1.91 -3.69 -5.60
CA MET A 258 -1.04 -4.85 -5.72
C MET A 258 -0.89 -5.58 -4.39
N VAL A 259 -0.55 -4.87 -3.30
CA VAL A 259 -0.44 -5.48 -1.97
C VAL A 259 -1.76 -6.14 -1.55
N ALA A 260 -2.88 -5.45 -1.75
CA ALA A 260 -4.21 -5.99 -1.48
C ALA A 260 -4.47 -7.30 -2.25
N GLY A 261 -4.16 -7.33 -3.56
CA GLY A 261 -4.31 -8.51 -4.39
C GLY A 261 -3.43 -9.68 -3.93
N ILE A 262 -2.17 -9.41 -3.56
CA ILE A 262 -1.24 -10.42 -3.05
C ILE A 262 -1.79 -11.02 -1.75
N VAL A 263 -2.08 -10.17 -0.76
CA VAL A 263 -2.46 -10.61 0.58
C VAL A 263 -3.80 -11.35 0.56
N LEU A 264 -4.77 -10.86 -0.21
CA LEU A 264 -6.06 -11.54 -0.36
C LEU A 264 -5.91 -12.92 -1.02
N SER A 265 -5.06 -13.03 -2.04
CA SER A 265 -4.78 -14.30 -2.72
C SER A 265 -4.10 -15.31 -1.80
N LEU A 266 -3.11 -14.85 -1.02
CA LEU A 266 -2.46 -15.66 0.01
C LEU A 266 -3.44 -16.11 1.10
N ALA A 267 -4.33 -15.21 1.53
CA ALA A 267 -5.38 -15.52 2.51
C ALA A 267 -6.39 -16.56 1.99
N ARG A 268 -6.58 -16.62 0.66
CA ARG A 268 -7.35 -17.65 -0.05
C ARG A 268 -6.55 -18.94 -0.32
N GLY A 269 -5.28 -19.00 0.06
CA GLY A 269 -4.45 -20.19 -0.05
C GLY A 269 -3.70 -20.34 -1.38
N MET A 270 -3.64 -19.29 -2.21
CA MET A 270 -2.89 -19.34 -3.46
C MET A 270 -1.38 -19.44 -3.20
N PRO A 271 -0.62 -20.21 -4.02
CA PRO A 271 0.84 -20.22 -4.00
C PRO A 271 1.43 -18.83 -4.21
N ILE A 272 2.61 -18.56 -3.65
CA ILE A 272 3.17 -17.21 -3.61
C ILE A 272 3.32 -16.55 -5.00
N PHE A 273 3.83 -17.27 -6.00
CA PHE A 273 4.00 -16.71 -7.34
C PHE A 273 2.67 -16.42 -8.04
N GLU A 274 1.63 -17.20 -7.76
CA GLU A 274 0.28 -16.94 -8.28
C GLU A 274 -0.36 -15.75 -7.56
N ALA A 275 -0.19 -15.66 -6.24
CA ALA A 275 -0.64 -14.51 -5.47
C ALA A 275 0.03 -13.20 -5.92
N VAL A 276 1.33 -13.25 -6.23
CA VAL A 276 2.05 -12.10 -6.82
C VAL A 276 1.52 -11.78 -8.21
N ARG A 277 1.26 -12.78 -9.05
CA ARG A 277 0.64 -12.57 -10.37
C ARG A 277 -0.73 -11.89 -10.26
N PHE A 278 -1.56 -12.30 -9.30
CA PHE A 278 -2.85 -11.67 -9.02
C PHE A 278 -2.69 -10.24 -8.50
N GLY A 279 -1.70 -10.00 -7.63
CA GLY A 279 -1.30 -8.66 -7.22
C GLY A 279 -0.90 -7.77 -8.38
N VAL A 280 -0.09 -8.28 -9.32
CA VAL A 280 0.29 -7.56 -10.54
C VAL A 280 -0.95 -7.19 -11.34
N ALA A 281 -1.88 -8.13 -11.56
CA ALA A 281 -3.14 -7.85 -12.23
C ALA A 281 -3.97 -6.78 -11.51
N ALA A 282 -4.03 -6.80 -10.17
CA ALA A 282 -4.74 -5.80 -9.39
C ALA A 282 -4.09 -4.41 -9.50
N GLY A 283 -2.76 -4.33 -9.42
CA GLY A 283 -2.02 -3.09 -9.64
C GLY A 283 -2.23 -2.54 -11.06
N THR A 284 -2.22 -3.41 -12.08
CA THR A 284 -2.49 -3.04 -13.47
C THR A 284 -3.93 -2.60 -13.68
N ALA A 285 -4.91 -3.23 -13.04
CA ALA A 285 -6.30 -2.79 -13.09
C ALA A 285 -6.47 -1.39 -12.48
N ALA A 286 -5.76 -1.08 -11.39
CA ALA A 286 -5.80 0.23 -10.76
C ALA A 286 -5.18 1.35 -11.61
N VAL A 287 -4.29 1.04 -12.57
CA VAL A 287 -3.78 2.12 -13.45
C VAL A 287 -4.78 2.55 -14.52
N MET A 288 -5.82 1.74 -14.76
CA MET A 288 -6.87 2.00 -15.74
C MET A 288 -8.02 2.86 -15.18
N THR A 289 -7.96 3.26 -13.91
CA THR A 289 -9.00 4.02 -13.22
C THR A 289 -8.55 5.48 -12.99
N PRO A 290 -9.50 6.44 -12.93
CA PRO A 290 -9.18 7.85 -12.73
C PRO A 290 -8.82 8.18 -11.26
N GLY A 291 -8.00 9.21 -11.08
CA GLY A 291 -7.74 9.79 -9.76
C GLY A 291 -7.12 8.79 -8.78
N THR A 292 -7.75 8.64 -7.61
CA THR A 292 -7.36 7.69 -6.55
C THR A 292 -8.23 6.42 -6.52
N GLU A 293 -9.11 6.24 -7.52
CA GLU A 293 -9.88 5.02 -7.65
C GLU A 293 -8.93 3.83 -7.80
N LEU A 294 -9.10 2.83 -6.94
CA LEU A 294 -8.27 1.62 -6.87
C LEU A 294 -8.69 0.59 -7.93
N CYS A 295 -8.21 -0.64 -7.81
CA CYS A 295 -8.55 -1.72 -8.73
C CYS A 295 -10.05 -2.07 -8.77
N ARG A 296 -10.52 -2.49 -9.96
CA ARG A 296 -11.82 -3.12 -10.16
C ARG A 296 -11.65 -4.63 -10.25
N LYS A 297 -12.59 -5.38 -9.67
CA LYS A 297 -12.50 -6.85 -9.57
C LYS A 297 -12.53 -7.51 -10.94
N GLU A 298 -13.42 -7.05 -11.82
CA GLU A 298 -13.62 -7.59 -13.16
C GLU A 298 -12.36 -7.41 -14.02
N ASP A 299 -11.79 -6.20 -14.00
CA ASP A 299 -10.53 -5.90 -14.69
C ASP A 299 -9.36 -6.71 -14.12
N THR A 300 -9.26 -6.81 -12.79
CA THR A 300 -8.22 -7.62 -12.13
C THR A 300 -8.30 -9.08 -12.56
N GLN A 301 -9.51 -9.67 -12.57
CA GLN A 301 -9.70 -11.06 -12.96
C GLN A 301 -9.38 -11.29 -14.44
N ARG A 302 -9.82 -10.39 -15.31
CA ARG A 302 -9.53 -10.44 -16.75
C ARG A 302 -8.02 -10.41 -17.00
N LEU A 303 -7.33 -9.42 -16.44
CA LEU A 303 -5.87 -9.26 -16.59
C LEU A 303 -5.11 -10.45 -16.01
N TYR A 304 -5.53 -10.98 -14.86
CA TYR A 304 -4.92 -12.17 -14.28
C TYR A 304 -5.01 -13.39 -15.22
N ASN A 305 -6.15 -13.59 -15.89
CA ASN A 305 -6.34 -14.69 -16.83
C ASN A 305 -5.51 -14.52 -18.11
N GLU A 306 -5.37 -13.30 -18.61
CA GLU A 306 -4.51 -12.97 -19.77
C GLU A 306 -3.05 -13.38 -19.52
N MET A 307 -2.55 -13.20 -18.28
CA MET A 307 -1.17 -13.56 -17.89
C MET A 307 -0.84 -15.06 -17.90
N PHE A 308 -1.82 -15.94 -18.12
CA PHE A 308 -1.62 -17.38 -18.39
C PHE A 308 -1.72 -17.73 -19.88
N SER A 309 -2.38 -16.87 -20.67
CA SER A 309 -2.64 -17.11 -22.08
C SER A 309 -1.41 -16.80 -22.95
N ASP A 310 -0.56 -15.86 -22.52
CA ASP A 310 0.70 -15.51 -23.19
C ASP A 310 1.87 -16.49 -22.90
N SER A 311 1.59 -17.60 -22.20
CA SER A 311 2.57 -18.67 -21.93
C SER A 311 2.41 -19.89 -22.84
N ALA A 312 1.61 -19.79 -23.90
CA ALA A 312 1.33 -20.84 -24.89
C ALA A 312 1.91 -20.51 -26.27
#